data_AF-Q18541-F1
#
_entry.id   AF-Q18541-F1
#
_cell.length_a   1.000
_cell.length_b   1.000
_cell.length_c   1.000
_cell.angle_alpha   90.00
_cell.angle_beta   90.00
_cell.angle_gamma   90.00
#
_symmetry.space_group_name_H-M   'P 1'
#
loop_
_entity.id
_entity.type
_entity.pdbx_description
1 polymer ?
#
loop_
_entity_poly.entity_id
_entity_poly.type
_entity_poly.pdbx_seq_one_letter_code
_entity_poly.pdbx_strand_id
1 'polypeptide(L)'
;MVCSRSVSLLFTLLVGVYASTATDPIDSISTQGADILNRAKLTGQTVRQCSCSEQRVCVEEMKLQAKDCTVPCFQKFSSITSRPNDLKKCFDEKDNILEDFLTCFENRVEACVNDQHGPQIQKTDIRGIFKVTEKSIATQTNTFQTMIKPIKHILDATGDFALCVKDCFLEKNKSGFCFDRKGCQPLVAETKARQSFRACTKKMHWKREAGELCECSVQAGVDSRELRQYCAMFKLMRRRAPMRKSRG
;
A
#
# COMPACT_ATOMS: atom_id res chain seq x y z
N MET A 1 27.16 50.18 9.56
CA MET A 1 25.75 50.27 9.15
C MET A 1 25.15 48.87 9.04
N VAL A 2 24.22 48.57 9.96
CA VAL A 2 23.16 47.55 9.94
C VAL A 2 23.43 46.23 9.17
N CYS A 3 24.09 45.27 9.83
CA CYS A 3 24.07 43.87 9.40
C CYS A 3 23.46 42.98 10.50
N SER A 4 22.25 43.32 10.93
CA SER A 4 21.49 42.51 11.91
C SER A 4 20.02 42.29 11.50
N ARG A 5 19.46 43.11 10.59
CA ARG A 5 18.07 42.95 10.14
C ARG A 5 17.87 41.87 9.06
N SER A 6 18.86 41.60 8.20
CA SER A 6 18.71 40.67 7.08
C SER A 6 18.70 39.19 7.49
N VAL A 7 19.37 38.83 8.59
CA VAL A 7 19.43 37.43 9.06
C VAL A 7 18.10 36.97 9.67
N SER A 8 17.37 37.88 10.31
CA SER A 8 16.09 37.56 10.96
C SER A 8 14.97 37.29 9.92
N LEU A 9 14.99 37.99 8.79
CA LEU A 9 14.02 37.79 7.69
C LEU A 9 14.23 36.48 6.92
N LEU A 10 15.48 36.04 6.76
CA LEU A 10 15.83 34.74 6.15
C LEU A 10 15.31 33.57 6.99
N PHE A 11 15.33 33.69 8.33
CA PHE A 11 14.78 32.67 9.22
C PHE A 11 13.24 32.61 9.19
N THR A 12 12.54 33.74 8.98
CA THR A 12 11.07 33.72 8.89
C THR A 12 10.54 33.24 7.54
N LEU A 13 11.25 33.47 6.44
CA LEU A 13 10.80 33.04 5.10
C LEU A 13 11.07 31.56 4.81
N LEU A 14 12.13 30.97 5.37
CA LEU A 14 12.38 29.52 5.22
C LEU A 14 11.39 28.65 6.00
N VAL A 15 10.69 29.20 7.00
CA VAL A 15 9.61 28.51 7.71
C VAL A 15 8.28 28.58 6.94
N GLY A 16 8.14 29.48 5.96
CA GLY A 16 6.88 29.73 5.26
C GLY A 16 6.54 28.85 4.06
N VAL A 17 7.50 28.15 3.44
CA VAL A 17 7.32 27.55 2.09
C VAL A 17 7.47 26.01 2.05
N TYR A 18 7.21 25.32 3.16
CA TYR A 18 6.86 23.89 3.13
C TYR A 18 5.42 23.63 3.58
N ALA A 19 4.54 24.62 3.37
CA ALA A 19 3.10 24.39 3.23
C ALA A 19 2.76 23.82 1.83
N SER A 20 3.64 22.97 1.27
CA SER A 20 3.24 22.06 0.22
C SER A 20 2.13 21.21 0.80
N THR A 21 0.96 21.28 0.20
CA THR A 21 -0.13 20.32 0.37
C THR A 21 0.41 18.94 -0.02
N ALA A 22 1.21 18.33 0.84
CA ALA A 22 1.55 16.93 0.74
C ALA A 22 0.22 16.22 0.97
N THR A 23 -0.46 15.88 -0.13
CA THR A 23 -1.51 14.86 -0.13
C THR A 23 -0.99 13.72 0.74
N ASP A 24 -1.78 13.32 1.74
CA ASP A 24 -1.37 12.24 2.64
C ASP A 24 -0.95 11.04 1.76
N PRO A 25 0.17 10.35 2.03
CA PRO A 25 0.57 9.18 1.25
C PRO A 25 -0.58 8.17 1.07
N ILE A 26 -1.46 8.05 2.06
CA ILE A 26 -2.66 7.21 2.02
C ILE A 26 -3.67 7.71 0.98
N ASP A 27 -3.84 9.01 0.80
CA ASP A 27 -4.72 9.59 -0.22
C ASP A 27 -4.21 9.33 -1.64
N SER A 28 -2.89 9.43 -1.83
CA SER A 28 -2.25 9.13 -3.10
C SER A 28 -2.42 7.65 -3.46
N ILE A 29 -2.10 6.75 -2.53
CA ILE A 29 -2.26 5.29 -2.72
C ILE A 29 -3.72 4.93 -2.99
N SER A 30 -4.64 5.50 -2.21
CA SER A 30 -6.08 5.26 -2.38
C SER A 30 -6.56 5.66 -3.77
N THR A 31 -6.12 6.82 -4.27
CA THR A 31 -6.51 7.33 -5.59
C THR A 31 -5.92 6.47 -6.69
N GLN A 32 -4.62 6.15 -6.63
CA GLN A 32 -3.95 5.29 -7.61
C GLN A 32 -4.58 3.90 -7.67
N GLY A 33 -4.88 3.29 -6.52
CA GLY A 33 -5.54 1.99 -6.45
C GLY A 33 -6.92 2.00 -7.13
N ALA A 34 -7.69 3.06 -6.91
CA ALA A 34 -9.00 3.20 -7.51
C ALA A 34 -8.93 3.41 -9.03
N ASP A 35 -7.96 4.19 -9.50
CA ASP A 35 -7.68 4.39 -10.92
C ASP A 35 -7.27 3.08 -11.61
N ILE A 36 -6.43 2.28 -10.96
CA ILE A 36 -6.01 0.95 -11.46
C ILE A 36 -7.22 0.04 -11.62
N LEU A 37 -8.09 -0.03 -10.60
CA LEU A 37 -9.30 -0.84 -10.63
C LEU A 37 -10.23 -0.40 -11.76
N ASN A 38 -10.43 0.90 -11.95
CA ASN A 38 -11.26 1.43 -13.03
C ASN A 38 -10.68 1.10 -14.41
N ARG A 39 -9.36 1.23 -14.60
CA ARG A 39 -8.68 0.89 -15.86
C ARG A 39 -8.72 -0.61 -16.18
N ALA A 40 -8.88 -1.46 -15.18
CA ALA A 40 -9.01 -2.91 -15.35
C ALA A 40 -10.45 -3.37 -15.67
N LYS A 41 -11.44 -2.46 -15.68
CA LYS A 41 -12.82 -2.80 -16.05
C LYS A 41 -12.93 -3.10 -17.54
N LEU A 42 -13.60 -4.20 -17.87
CA LEU A 42 -13.85 -4.62 -19.24
C LEU A 42 -15.13 -3.94 -19.76
N THR A 43 -15.03 -3.25 -20.89
CA THR A 43 -16.19 -2.59 -21.52
C THR A 43 -17.13 -3.63 -22.12
N GLY A 44 -18.43 -3.49 -21.89
CA GLY A 44 -19.47 -4.36 -22.45
C GLY A 44 -19.56 -5.77 -21.84
N GLN A 45 -18.68 -6.12 -20.89
CA GLN A 45 -18.74 -7.40 -20.18
C GLN A 45 -19.30 -7.21 -18.78
N THR A 46 -20.28 -8.03 -18.41
CA THR A 46 -20.82 -8.09 -17.06
C THR A 46 -20.56 -9.44 -16.42
N VAL A 47 -20.64 -9.48 -15.10
CA VAL A 47 -20.55 -10.68 -14.29
C VAL A 47 -21.48 -10.51 -13.09
N ARG A 48 -21.96 -11.61 -12.52
CA ARG A 48 -22.79 -11.58 -11.32
C ARG A 48 -21.99 -11.01 -10.13
N GLN A 49 -22.61 -10.17 -9.31
CA GLN A 49 -22.03 -9.77 -8.04
C GLN A 49 -22.01 -10.97 -7.08
N CYS A 50 -20.88 -11.20 -6.40
CA CYS A 50 -20.78 -12.28 -5.43
C CYS A 50 -21.71 -12.09 -4.23
N SER A 51 -22.18 -13.21 -3.69
CA SER A 51 -22.69 -13.23 -2.33
C SER A 51 -21.56 -13.00 -1.33
N CYS A 52 -21.88 -12.59 -0.10
CA CYS A 52 -20.87 -12.43 0.95
C CYS A 52 -20.25 -13.76 1.37
N SER A 53 -20.97 -14.88 1.22
CA SER A 53 -20.40 -16.21 1.44
C SER A 53 -19.39 -16.59 0.35
N GLU A 54 -19.68 -16.31 -0.92
CA GLU A 54 -18.75 -16.53 -2.03
C GLU A 54 -17.51 -15.64 -1.92
N GLN A 55 -17.72 -14.35 -1.61
CA GLN A 55 -16.65 -13.37 -1.44
C GLN A 55 -15.69 -13.80 -0.34
N ARG A 56 -16.20 -14.17 0.83
CA ARG A 56 -15.36 -14.59 1.96
C ARG A 56 -14.45 -15.76 1.59
N VAL A 57 -15.00 -16.78 0.93
CA VAL A 57 -14.20 -17.94 0.49
C VAL A 57 -13.07 -17.50 -0.45
N CYS A 58 -13.36 -16.63 -1.41
CA CYS A 58 -12.35 -16.19 -2.37
C CYS A 58 -11.33 -15.21 -1.76
N VAL A 59 -11.74 -14.33 -0.85
CA VAL A 59 -10.82 -13.44 -0.12
C VAL A 59 -9.86 -14.25 0.74
N GLU A 60 -10.35 -15.25 1.47
CA GLU A 60 -9.49 -16.13 2.27
C GLU A 60 -8.51 -16.93 1.40
N GLU A 61 -8.95 -17.45 0.25
CA GLU A 61 -8.05 -18.08 -0.70
C GLU A 61 -6.95 -17.12 -1.19
N MET A 62 -7.31 -15.87 -1.53
CA MET A 62 -6.35 -14.86 -1.97
C MET A 62 -5.35 -14.51 -0.85
N LYS A 63 -5.81 -14.35 0.39
CA LYS A 63 -4.94 -14.09 1.56
C LYS A 63 -3.91 -15.21 1.74
N LEU A 64 -4.37 -16.46 1.74
CA LEU A 64 -3.51 -17.63 1.88
C LEU A 64 -2.48 -17.71 0.75
N GLN A 65 -2.91 -17.52 -0.50
CA GLN A 65 -2.00 -17.50 -1.65
C GLN A 65 -0.98 -16.38 -1.58
N ALA A 66 -1.38 -15.17 -1.18
CA ALA A 66 -0.46 -14.05 -1.01
C ALA A 66 0.60 -14.36 0.06
N LYS A 67 0.16 -14.86 1.23
CA LYS A 67 1.05 -15.27 2.33
C LYS A 67 2.02 -16.36 1.89
N ASP A 68 1.52 -17.42 1.25
CA ASP A 68 2.35 -18.48 0.67
C ASP A 68 3.41 -17.93 -0.30
N CYS A 69 3.03 -16.96 -1.14
CA CYS A 69 3.95 -16.36 -2.11
C CYS A 69 5.00 -15.47 -1.47
N THR A 70 4.70 -14.82 -0.33
CA THR A 70 5.72 -14.02 0.36
C THR A 70 6.88 -14.87 0.87
N VAL A 71 6.61 -16.08 1.38
CA VAL A 71 7.59 -16.96 2.04
C VAL A 71 8.83 -17.23 1.16
N PRO A 72 8.72 -17.79 -0.06
CA PRO A 72 9.88 -17.97 -0.92
C PRO A 72 10.44 -16.64 -1.45
N CYS A 73 9.59 -15.63 -1.65
CA CYS A 73 10.01 -14.35 -2.22
C CYS A 73 10.87 -13.50 -1.27
N PHE A 74 10.80 -13.72 0.06
CA PHE A 74 11.69 -13.05 1.02
C PHE A 74 13.18 -13.25 0.71
N GLN A 75 13.55 -14.31 -0.03
CA GLN A 75 14.92 -14.51 -0.50
C GLN A 75 15.43 -13.38 -1.40
N LYS A 76 14.55 -12.60 -2.04
CA LYS A 76 14.95 -11.42 -2.85
C LYS A 76 15.68 -10.36 -2.02
N PHE A 77 15.43 -10.30 -0.71
CA PHE A 77 16.12 -9.39 0.20
C PHE A 77 17.54 -9.85 0.58
N SER A 78 17.99 -11.04 0.13
CA SER A 78 19.38 -11.48 0.34
C SER A 78 20.41 -10.54 -0.32
N SER A 79 19.96 -9.71 -1.26
CA SER A 79 20.76 -8.65 -1.89
C SER A 79 21.09 -7.49 -0.95
N ILE A 80 20.31 -7.29 0.13
CA ILE A 80 20.44 -6.14 1.04
C ILE A 80 20.61 -6.53 2.51
N THR A 81 20.41 -7.80 2.86
CA THR A 81 20.67 -8.31 4.21
C THR A 81 21.13 -9.77 4.14
N SER A 82 22.07 -10.14 5.01
CA SER A 82 22.44 -11.55 5.24
C SER A 82 21.43 -12.30 6.12
N ARG A 83 20.41 -11.59 6.63
CA ARG A 83 19.39 -12.12 7.55
C ARG A 83 17.97 -11.91 7.01
N PRO A 84 17.64 -12.40 5.79
CA PRO A 84 16.31 -12.21 5.20
C PRO A 84 15.20 -12.83 6.04
N ASN A 85 15.49 -13.90 6.81
CA ASN A 85 14.53 -14.51 7.72
C ASN A 85 14.22 -13.64 8.95
N ASP A 86 15.18 -12.84 9.43
CA ASP A 86 14.89 -11.88 10.50
C ASP A 86 14.04 -10.72 9.96
N LEU A 87 14.31 -10.28 8.72
CA LEU A 87 13.47 -9.30 8.05
C LEU A 87 12.05 -9.84 7.87
N LYS A 88 11.90 -11.11 7.47
CA LYS A 88 10.59 -11.77 7.39
C LYS A 88 9.83 -11.71 8.72
N LYS A 89 10.48 -11.99 9.85
CA LYS A 89 9.84 -11.90 11.18
C LYS A 89 9.26 -10.51 11.43
N CYS A 90 9.94 -9.44 11.01
CA CYS A 90 9.43 -8.08 11.13
C CYS A 90 8.09 -7.86 10.40
N PHE A 91 7.91 -8.52 9.25
CA PHE A 91 6.63 -8.47 8.51
C PHE A 91 5.58 -9.40 9.14
N ASP A 92 5.98 -10.61 9.56
CA ASP A 92 5.09 -11.57 10.22
C ASP A 92 4.49 -11.00 11.52
N GLU A 93 5.26 -10.21 12.29
CA GLU A 93 4.78 -9.51 13.48
C GLU A 93 3.67 -8.49 13.19
N LYS A 94 3.53 -8.07 11.93
CA LYS A 94 2.50 -7.11 11.49
C LYS A 94 1.31 -7.80 10.81
N ASP A 95 1.25 -9.14 10.80
CA ASP A 95 0.17 -9.92 10.16
C ASP A 95 -1.21 -9.60 10.76
N ASN A 96 -1.32 -9.47 12.08
CA ASN A 96 -2.57 -9.09 12.77
C ASN A 96 -3.10 -7.72 12.31
N ILE A 97 -2.20 -6.78 12.05
CA ILE A 97 -2.56 -5.43 11.62
C ILE A 97 -3.11 -5.46 10.19
N LEU A 98 -2.54 -6.33 9.34
CA LEU A 98 -3.04 -6.57 7.99
C LEU A 98 -4.43 -7.24 8.03
N GLU A 99 -4.62 -8.27 8.86
CA GLU A 99 -5.91 -8.93 9.08
C GLU A 99 -7.00 -7.95 9.55
N ASP A 100 -6.67 -7.09 10.52
CA ASP A 100 -7.57 -6.03 11.01
C ASP A 100 -7.95 -5.04 9.90
N PHE A 101 -6.98 -4.67 9.06
CA PHE A 101 -7.23 -3.80 7.91
C PHE A 101 -8.14 -4.44 6.89
N LEU A 102 -7.85 -5.68 6.49
CA LEU A 102 -8.64 -6.41 5.49
C LEU A 102 -10.06 -6.63 5.99
N THR A 103 -10.22 -7.02 7.25
CA THR A 103 -11.53 -7.17 7.90
C THR A 103 -12.29 -5.84 7.95
N CYS A 104 -11.61 -4.74 8.29
CA CYS A 104 -12.22 -3.41 8.25
C CYS A 104 -12.65 -3.04 6.83
N PHE A 105 -11.81 -3.30 5.83
CA PHE A 105 -12.07 -2.94 4.45
C PHE A 105 -13.25 -3.74 3.88
N GLU A 106 -13.25 -5.05 4.07
CA GLU A 106 -14.32 -5.96 3.64
C GLU A 106 -15.69 -5.53 4.18
N ASN A 107 -15.76 -5.21 5.48
CA ASN A 107 -17.00 -4.77 6.12
C ASN A 107 -17.50 -3.40 5.66
N ARG A 108 -16.63 -2.53 5.15
CA ARG A 108 -16.99 -1.15 4.77
C ARG A 108 -17.23 -0.97 3.27
N VAL A 109 -16.61 -1.79 2.43
CA VAL A 109 -16.67 -1.61 0.97
C VAL A 109 -18.03 -2.00 0.38
N GLU A 110 -18.86 -2.76 1.10
CA GLU A 110 -20.19 -3.21 0.64
C GLU A 110 -20.11 -3.94 -0.72
N ALA A 111 -19.10 -4.80 -0.86
CA ALA A 111 -18.76 -5.42 -2.14
C ALA A 111 -19.63 -6.65 -2.52
N CYS A 112 -20.44 -7.15 -1.61
CA CYS A 112 -21.23 -8.37 -1.78
C CYS A 112 -22.69 -8.20 -1.40
N VAL A 113 -23.53 -9.11 -1.90
CA VAL A 113 -24.95 -9.23 -1.52
C VAL A 113 -25.19 -10.41 -0.58
N ASN A 114 -26.37 -10.49 0.04
CA ASN A 114 -26.66 -11.52 1.03
C ASN A 114 -26.87 -12.92 0.43
N ASP A 115 -27.34 -13.00 -0.82
CA ASP A 115 -27.67 -14.26 -1.49
C ASP A 115 -26.87 -14.48 -2.79
N GLN A 116 -27.03 -15.66 -3.39
CA GLN A 116 -26.28 -16.06 -4.59
C GLN A 116 -26.81 -15.43 -5.89
N HIS A 117 -27.85 -14.60 -5.85
CA HIS A 117 -28.49 -13.99 -7.02
C HIS A 117 -28.19 -12.48 -7.12
N GLY A 118 -26.94 -12.10 -6.86
CA GLY A 118 -26.50 -10.70 -6.99
C GLY A 118 -26.73 -10.10 -8.38
N PRO A 119 -26.84 -8.77 -8.48
CA PRO A 119 -27.05 -8.08 -9.74
C PRO A 119 -25.87 -8.27 -10.70
N GLN A 120 -26.10 -8.02 -11.99
CA GLN A 120 -25.01 -7.95 -12.96
C GLN A 120 -24.21 -6.66 -12.74
N ILE A 121 -22.90 -6.80 -12.57
CA ILE A 121 -21.94 -5.71 -12.41
C ILE A 121 -20.92 -5.75 -13.55
N GLN A 122 -20.24 -4.63 -13.80
CA GLN A 122 -19.19 -4.59 -14.80
C GLN A 122 -18.02 -5.51 -14.41
N LYS A 123 -17.61 -6.37 -15.35
CA LYS A 123 -16.52 -7.32 -15.11
C LYS A 123 -15.17 -6.61 -15.06
N THR A 124 -14.35 -6.98 -14.08
CA THR A 124 -12.98 -6.49 -13.91
C THR A 124 -11.99 -7.59 -14.31
N ASP A 125 -10.98 -7.26 -15.10
CA ASP A 125 -9.88 -8.16 -15.43
C ASP A 125 -8.90 -8.24 -14.25
N ILE A 126 -9.01 -9.30 -13.45
CA ILE A 126 -8.14 -9.52 -12.29
C ILE A 126 -6.67 -9.62 -12.69
N ARG A 127 -6.34 -10.25 -13.85
CA ARG A 127 -4.95 -10.26 -14.36
C ARG A 127 -4.54 -8.87 -14.83
N GLY A 128 -5.47 -8.16 -15.45
CA GLY A 128 -5.33 -6.79 -15.91
C GLY A 128 -4.92 -5.83 -14.79
N ILE A 129 -5.45 -5.99 -13.58
CA ILE A 129 -5.06 -5.21 -12.40
C ILE A 129 -3.54 -5.25 -12.16
N PHE A 130 -2.93 -6.44 -12.22
CA PHE A 130 -1.48 -6.59 -12.01
C PHE A 130 -0.67 -5.90 -13.12
N LYS A 131 -1.11 -6.04 -14.38
CA LYS A 131 -0.44 -5.38 -15.53
C LYS A 131 -0.54 -3.85 -15.46
N VAL A 132 -1.69 -3.31 -15.06
CA VAL A 132 -1.88 -1.86 -14.91
C VAL A 132 -1.06 -1.33 -13.73
N THR A 133 -1.01 -2.08 -12.63
CA THR A 133 -0.17 -1.76 -11.45
C THR A 133 1.30 -1.64 -11.84
N GLU A 134 1.84 -2.63 -12.56
CA GLU A 134 3.25 -2.65 -12.98
C GLU A 134 3.63 -1.44 -13.84
N LYS A 135 2.77 -1.08 -14.80
CA LYS A 135 2.97 0.12 -15.64
C LYS A 135 2.92 1.42 -14.85
N SER A 136 2.11 1.48 -13.79
CA SER A 136 1.92 2.70 -12.99
C SER A 136 3.10 2.99 -12.05
N ILE A 137 3.85 1.97 -11.65
CA ILE A 137 5.04 2.13 -10.79
C ILE A 137 6.24 2.67 -11.57
N ALA A 138 6.36 2.36 -12.87
CA ALA A 138 7.51 2.73 -13.70
C ALA A 138 7.64 4.25 -14.00
N THR A 139 6.57 5.03 -13.82
CA THR A 139 6.55 6.47 -14.11
C THR A 139 6.97 7.30 -12.88
N GLN A 140 8.27 7.48 -12.65
CA GLN A 140 8.78 8.39 -11.62
C GLN A 140 9.68 9.48 -12.24
N THR A 141 9.65 10.68 -11.66
CA THR A 141 10.41 11.86 -12.17
C THR A 141 11.87 11.86 -11.72
N ASN A 142 12.75 12.55 -12.48
CA ASN A 142 14.18 12.69 -12.17
C ASN A 142 14.46 13.25 -10.75
N THR A 143 13.60 14.15 -10.26
CA THR A 143 13.71 14.74 -8.90
C THR A 143 13.49 13.69 -7.81
N PHE A 144 12.50 12.80 -8.00
CA PHE A 144 12.25 11.71 -7.06
C PHE A 144 13.43 10.73 -7.03
N GLN A 145 14.03 10.44 -8.19
CA GLN A 145 15.22 9.58 -8.32
C GLN A 145 16.42 10.09 -7.50
N THR A 146 16.62 11.41 -7.44
CA THR A 146 17.74 11.98 -6.65
C THR A 146 17.51 11.85 -5.15
N MET A 147 16.27 12.02 -4.67
CA MET A 147 15.93 11.88 -3.26
C MET A 147 16.02 10.43 -2.77
N ILE A 148 15.62 9.47 -3.61
CA ILE A 148 15.64 8.04 -3.23
C ILE A 148 17.00 7.38 -3.48
N LYS A 149 17.94 8.04 -4.17
CA LYS A 149 19.26 7.48 -4.50
C LYS A 149 19.93 6.75 -3.33
N PRO A 150 19.92 7.27 -2.08
CA PRO A 150 20.59 6.58 -0.97
C PRO A 150 19.92 5.27 -0.54
N ILE A 151 18.60 5.14 -0.76
CA ILE A 151 17.82 3.93 -0.45
C ILE A 151 17.45 3.14 -1.70
N LYS A 152 18.02 3.48 -2.87
CA LYS A 152 17.66 2.89 -4.16
C LYS A 152 17.79 1.37 -4.16
N HIS A 153 18.89 0.85 -3.62
CA HIS A 153 19.11 -0.60 -3.53
C HIS A 153 18.03 -1.33 -2.69
N ILE A 154 17.49 -0.69 -1.66
CA ILE A 154 16.37 -1.22 -0.86
C ILE A 154 15.08 -1.21 -1.67
N LEU A 155 14.82 -0.13 -2.41
CA LEU A 155 13.66 -0.02 -3.28
C LEU A 155 13.71 -1.03 -4.44
N ASP A 156 14.89 -1.24 -5.03
CA ASP A 156 15.10 -2.23 -6.08
C ASP A 156 14.84 -3.65 -5.53
N ALA A 157 15.39 -4.01 -4.36
CA ALA A 157 15.12 -5.29 -3.71
C ALA A 157 13.64 -5.48 -3.32
N THR A 158 12.96 -4.40 -2.91
CA THR A 158 11.51 -4.39 -2.64
C THR A 158 10.72 -4.56 -3.95
N GLY A 159 11.18 -3.98 -5.05
CA GLY A 159 10.62 -4.18 -6.39
C GLY A 159 10.72 -5.64 -6.83
N ASP A 160 11.90 -6.24 -6.68
CA ASP A 160 12.13 -7.66 -6.98
C ASP A 160 11.27 -8.59 -6.12
N PHE A 161 11.11 -8.27 -4.84
CA PHE A 161 10.19 -8.97 -3.95
C PHE A 161 8.74 -8.87 -4.44
N ALA A 162 8.27 -7.67 -4.78
CA ALA A 162 6.90 -7.44 -5.25
C ALA A 162 6.63 -8.16 -6.59
N LEU A 163 7.58 -8.14 -7.52
CA LEU A 163 7.49 -8.87 -8.78
C LEU A 163 7.43 -10.38 -8.56
N CYS A 164 8.26 -10.90 -7.66
CA CYS A 164 8.23 -12.31 -7.27
C CYS A 164 6.85 -12.73 -6.71
N VAL A 165 6.29 -11.93 -5.79
CA VAL A 165 4.97 -12.22 -5.20
C VAL A 165 3.88 -12.18 -6.26
N LYS A 166 3.92 -11.19 -7.16
CA LYS A 166 3.01 -11.08 -8.32
C LYS A 166 3.07 -12.34 -9.18
N ASP A 167 4.26 -12.73 -9.62
CA ASP A 167 4.44 -13.87 -10.55
C ASP A 167 4.00 -15.18 -9.89
N CYS A 168 4.35 -15.38 -8.61
CA CYS A 168 3.86 -16.52 -7.82
C CYS A 168 2.33 -16.54 -7.72
N PHE A 169 1.70 -15.39 -7.44
CA PHE A 169 0.26 -15.29 -7.31
C PHE A 169 -0.46 -15.57 -8.63
N LEU A 170 0.07 -15.06 -9.75
CA LEU A 170 -0.45 -15.34 -11.09
C LEU A 170 -0.29 -16.82 -11.46
N GLU A 171 0.83 -17.44 -11.13
CA GLU A 171 1.07 -18.87 -11.39
C GLU A 171 0.10 -19.76 -10.60
N LYS A 172 -0.12 -19.47 -9.30
CA LYS A 172 -1.13 -20.15 -8.47
C LYS A 172 -2.55 -20.03 -9.04
N ASN A 173 -2.84 -18.98 -9.80
CA ASN A 173 -4.14 -18.72 -10.42
C ASN A 173 -4.17 -18.95 -11.95
N LYS A 174 -3.23 -19.74 -12.49
CA LYS A 174 -3.16 -19.99 -13.93
C LYS A 174 -4.42 -20.66 -14.48
N SER A 175 -5.06 -21.52 -13.69
CA SER A 175 -6.33 -22.22 -13.98
C SER A 175 -7.59 -21.38 -13.68
N GLY A 176 -7.43 -20.09 -13.40
CA GLY A 176 -8.52 -19.16 -13.09
C GLY A 176 -8.56 -18.79 -11.61
N PHE A 177 -8.93 -17.54 -11.33
CA PHE A 177 -9.07 -17.07 -9.95
C PHE A 177 -10.30 -17.68 -9.29
N CYS A 178 -10.35 -17.69 -7.96
CA CYS A 178 -11.53 -18.17 -7.22
C CYS A 178 -12.84 -17.54 -7.72
N PHE A 179 -12.83 -16.22 -7.96
CA PHE A 179 -13.96 -15.48 -8.51
C PHE A 179 -14.40 -15.96 -9.90
N ASP A 180 -13.45 -16.29 -10.78
CA ASP A 180 -13.78 -16.86 -12.10
C ASP A 180 -14.44 -18.23 -11.94
N ARG A 181 -13.93 -19.08 -11.03
CA ARG A 181 -14.49 -20.41 -10.75
C ARG A 181 -15.88 -20.35 -10.10
N LYS A 182 -16.19 -19.28 -9.37
CA LYS A 182 -17.52 -19.01 -8.79
C LYS A 182 -18.47 -18.29 -9.75
N GLY A 183 -17.97 -17.79 -10.88
CA GLY A 183 -18.76 -17.02 -11.84
C GLY A 183 -19.30 -15.71 -11.27
N CYS A 184 -18.57 -15.10 -10.33
CA CYS A 184 -18.98 -13.85 -9.67
C CYS A 184 -17.79 -12.95 -9.37
N GLN A 185 -18.02 -11.65 -9.16
CA GLN A 185 -17.00 -10.72 -8.66
C GLN A 185 -17.54 -9.79 -7.56
N PRO A 186 -16.67 -9.30 -6.66
CA PRO A 186 -17.04 -8.25 -5.72
C PRO A 186 -17.28 -6.92 -6.44
N LEU A 187 -18.31 -6.18 -6.03
CA LEU A 187 -18.54 -4.82 -6.51
C LEU A 187 -17.59 -3.85 -5.79
N VAL A 188 -16.54 -3.40 -6.47
CA VAL A 188 -15.61 -2.41 -5.92
C VAL A 188 -15.91 -1.03 -6.53
N ALA A 189 -16.85 -0.32 -5.91
CA ALA A 189 -17.16 1.07 -6.28
C ALA A 189 -16.01 2.00 -5.87
N GLU A 190 -15.49 2.79 -6.81
CA GLU A 190 -14.30 3.64 -6.61
C GLU A 190 -14.38 4.51 -5.35
N THR A 191 -15.44 5.33 -5.23
CA THR A 191 -15.64 6.25 -4.12
C THR A 191 -15.71 5.51 -2.78
N LYS A 192 -16.43 4.39 -2.73
CA LYS A 192 -16.59 3.60 -1.51
C LYS A 192 -15.28 2.92 -1.13
N ALA A 193 -14.58 2.33 -2.10
CA ALA A 193 -13.26 1.72 -1.88
C ALA A 193 -12.27 2.75 -1.32
N ARG A 194 -12.23 3.96 -1.88
CA ARG A 194 -11.36 5.04 -1.39
C ARG A 194 -11.72 5.47 0.04
N GLN A 195 -13.00 5.66 0.33
CA GLN A 195 -13.47 6.03 1.67
C GLN A 195 -13.18 4.92 2.70
N SER A 196 -13.41 3.66 2.34
CA SER A 196 -13.14 2.49 3.19
C SER A 196 -11.65 2.34 3.47
N PHE A 197 -10.81 2.45 2.44
CA PHE A 197 -9.34 2.43 2.58
C PHE A 197 -8.88 3.47 3.60
N ARG A 198 -9.28 4.74 3.40
CA ARG A 198 -8.94 5.86 4.31
C ARG A 198 -9.39 5.59 5.75
N ALA A 199 -10.64 5.17 5.93
CA ALA A 199 -11.21 4.93 7.25
C ALA A 199 -10.49 3.80 7.99
N CYS A 200 -10.12 2.73 7.28
CA CYS A 200 -9.44 1.57 7.85
C CYS A 200 -7.96 1.87 8.14
N THR A 201 -7.23 2.50 7.22
CA THR A 201 -5.83 2.89 7.46
C THR A 201 -5.68 3.88 8.62
N LYS A 202 -6.67 4.76 8.83
CA LYS A 202 -6.68 5.68 9.98
C LYS A 202 -6.76 4.93 11.32
N LYS A 203 -7.42 3.77 11.39
CA LYS A 203 -7.53 2.96 12.62
C LYS A 203 -6.23 2.22 12.96
N MET A 204 -5.42 1.88 11.97
CA MET A 204 -4.20 1.07 12.17
C MET A 204 -3.04 1.84 12.81
N HIS A 205 -3.16 3.15 13.03
CA HIS A 205 -2.02 3.99 13.42
C HIS A 205 -0.80 3.84 12.48
N TRP A 206 -1.04 3.75 11.17
CA TRP A 206 -0.06 3.32 10.16
C TRP A 206 1.34 3.97 10.24
N LYS A 207 1.43 5.26 10.63
CA LYS A 207 2.72 5.96 10.78
C LYS A 207 3.60 5.34 11.87
N ARG A 208 2.98 4.90 12.98
CA ARG A 208 3.67 4.19 14.07
C ARG A 208 4.17 2.84 13.57
N GLU A 209 3.28 2.08 12.95
CA GLU A 209 3.57 0.72 12.47
C GLU A 209 4.67 0.71 11.40
N ALA A 210 4.65 1.68 10.48
CA ALA A 210 5.71 1.87 9.49
C ALA A 210 7.07 2.21 10.14
N GLY A 211 7.08 3.03 11.20
CA GLY A 211 8.29 3.36 11.93
C GLY A 211 8.90 2.16 12.67
N GLU A 212 8.05 1.34 13.32
CA GLU A 212 8.47 0.11 13.99
C GLU A 212 8.99 -0.94 13.00
N LEU A 213 8.27 -1.15 11.89
CA LEU A 213 8.71 -2.04 10.81
C LEU A 213 10.06 -1.61 10.24
N CYS A 214 10.25 -0.31 10.03
CA CYS A 214 11.52 0.26 9.55
C CYS A 214 12.68 -0.04 10.53
N GLU A 215 12.48 0.17 11.83
CA GLU A 215 13.51 -0.12 12.83
C GLU A 215 13.82 -1.62 12.94
N CYS A 216 12.79 -2.47 12.92
CA CYS A 216 12.99 -3.91 12.88
C CYS A 216 13.80 -4.32 11.65
N SER A 217 13.51 -3.74 10.48
CA SER A 217 14.26 -4.00 9.25
C SER A 217 15.74 -3.64 9.37
N VAL A 218 16.05 -2.49 9.98
CA VAL A 218 17.44 -2.08 10.27
C VAL A 218 18.10 -3.07 11.25
N GLN A 219 17.39 -3.48 12.31
CA GLN A 219 17.89 -4.48 13.27
C GLN A 219 18.06 -5.87 12.65
N ALA A 220 17.28 -6.19 11.62
CA ALA A 220 17.39 -7.38 10.79
C ALA A 220 18.49 -7.26 9.71
N GLY A 221 19.33 -6.22 9.74
CA GLY A 221 20.54 -6.15 8.94
C GLY A 221 20.35 -5.50 7.56
N VAL A 222 19.21 -4.86 7.31
CA VAL A 222 19.09 -3.89 6.22
C VAL A 222 19.85 -2.62 6.63
N ASP A 223 21.18 -2.71 6.68
CA ASP A 223 22.02 -1.63 7.21
C ASP A 223 22.34 -0.64 6.09
N SER A 224 21.44 0.34 5.91
CA SER A 224 21.83 1.63 5.35
C SER A 224 21.67 2.68 6.45
N ARG A 225 22.73 3.46 6.68
CA ARG A 225 22.71 4.61 7.60
C ARG A 225 21.54 5.54 7.28
N GLU A 226 21.16 5.58 6.01
CA GLU A 226 20.08 6.36 5.43
C GLU A 226 18.70 5.81 5.80
N LEU A 227 18.46 4.49 5.74
CA LEU A 227 17.20 3.90 6.18
C LEU A 227 16.92 4.25 7.65
N ARG A 228 17.94 4.20 8.51
CA ARG A 228 17.79 4.58 9.94
C ARG A 228 17.30 6.03 10.11
N GLN A 229 17.73 6.95 9.25
CA GLN A 229 17.24 8.33 9.25
C GLN A 229 15.76 8.41 8.84
N TYR A 230 15.36 7.63 7.83
CA TYR A 230 13.94 7.51 7.44
C TYR A 230 13.08 6.92 8.56
N CYS A 231 13.56 5.90 9.30
CA CYS A 231 12.85 5.33 10.44
C CYS A 231 12.57 6.39 11.52
N ALA A 232 13.58 7.21 11.85
CA ALA A 232 13.43 8.31 12.80
C ALA A 232 12.42 9.36 12.30
N MET A 233 12.39 9.66 11.01
CA MET A 233 11.41 10.56 10.40
C MET A 233 9.98 10.03 10.56
N PHE A 234 9.73 8.74 10.29
CA PHE A 234 8.41 8.13 10.48
C PHE A 234 7.94 8.25 11.95
N LYS A 235 8.85 8.06 12.91
CA LYS A 235 8.56 8.30 14.34
C LYS A 235 8.27 9.76 14.67
N LEU A 236 8.94 10.73 14.05
CA LEU A 236 8.72 12.16 14.31
C LEU A 236 7.39 12.66 13.72
N MET A 237 6.95 12.11 12.59
CA MET A 237 5.62 12.39 12.03
C MET A 237 4.47 11.98 12.97
N ARG A 238 4.73 11.17 14.00
CA ARG A 238 3.81 10.89 15.12
C ARG A 238 3.38 12.13 15.89
N ARG A 239 4.24 13.16 15.98
CA ARG A 239 4.07 14.31 16.89
C ARG A 239 3.36 15.51 16.26
N ARG A 240 3.28 15.60 14.92
CA ARG A 240 2.47 16.64 14.27
C ARG A 240 0.99 16.24 14.30
N ALA A 241 0.39 16.31 15.47
CA ALA A 241 -1.05 16.59 15.54
C ALA A 241 -1.29 17.93 14.84
N PRO A 242 -2.35 18.08 14.01
CA PRO A 242 -2.62 19.36 13.37
C PRO A 242 -2.73 20.43 14.46
N MET A 243 -1.89 21.47 14.35
CA MET A 243 -2.02 22.65 15.19
C MET A 243 -3.45 23.15 15.06
N ARG A 244 -4.21 22.97 16.14
CA ARG A 244 -5.51 23.57 16.34
C ARG A 244 -5.31 25.07 16.10
N LYS A 245 -6.00 25.63 15.09
CA LYS A 245 -6.19 27.08 14.97
C LYS A 245 -6.70 27.56 16.33
N SER A 246 -5.82 28.16 17.13
CA SER A 246 -6.25 28.89 18.31
C SER A 246 -6.95 30.14 17.80
N ARG A 247 -8.25 30.19 18.05
CA ARG A 247 -9.05 31.41 17.95
C ARG A 247 -8.34 32.51 18.75
N GLY A 248 -8.08 33.62 18.08
CA GLY A 248 -7.92 34.96 18.64
C GLY A 248 -8.74 35.86 17.74
#